data_AF-A0A821HJI7-F1
#
_entry.id   AF-A0A821HJI7-F1
#
_cell.length_a   1.000
_cell.length_b   1.000
_cell.length_c   1.000
_cell.angle_alpha   90.00
_cell.angle_beta   90.00
_cell.angle_gamma   90.00
#
_symmetry.space_group_name_H-M   'P 1'
#
loop_
_entity.id
_entity.type
_entity.pdbx_description
1 polymer ?
#
loop_
_entity_poly.entity_id
_entity_poly.type
_entity_poly.pdbx_seq_one_letter_code
_entity_poly.pdbx_strand_id
1 'polypeptide(L)'
;VYLTLIFKDEIEDLTSSTSNYDASNQEAEPAANEVVPACLPTSNPAFYEFPQMFRKDIVLLVETCYTYSKGKSNGSKTCRMRMPRTLVKTYNIDPYTGQRTMRRSHPWINNFNEWIISACRSNMDIKFIGTGNDAKALVYYITDCVTKSSLAFYDMFALVQQGIKSIEQHQSLNGTDNAVEKSRKLVLRCYKMIASHQEVSGV
;
A
#
# COMPACT_ATOMS: atom_id res chain seq x y z
N VAL A 1 -22.91 -19.67 16.67
CA VAL A 1 -22.75 -19.28 18.09
C VAL A 1 -21.38 -19.66 18.68
N TYR A 2 -20.50 -20.39 17.97
CA TYR A 2 -19.15 -20.70 18.46
C TYR A 2 -17.99 -19.80 17.96
N LEU A 3 -18.25 -18.80 17.11
CA LEU A 3 -17.20 -17.89 16.59
C LEU A 3 -17.12 -16.52 17.28
N THR A 4 -17.96 -16.27 18.29
CA THR A 4 -18.08 -14.94 18.92
C THR A 4 -17.21 -14.81 20.19
N LEU A 5 -16.66 -15.90 20.71
CA LEU A 5 -15.96 -15.92 22.00
C LEU A 5 -14.43 -15.74 21.92
N ILE A 6 -13.83 -15.83 20.73
CA ILE A 6 -12.35 -15.73 20.61
C ILE A 6 -11.88 -14.26 20.52
N PHE A 7 -12.73 -13.31 20.14
CA PHE A 7 -12.33 -11.92 19.86
C PHE A 7 -12.46 -10.94 21.03
N LYS A 8 -12.96 -11.35 22.19
CA LYS A 8 -13.19 -10.43 23.32
C LYS A 8 -11.99 -10.23 24.22
N ASP A 9 -11.10 -11.22 24.36
CA ASP A 9 -10.07 -11.20 25.39
C ASP A 9 -8.76 -10.50 24.96
N GLU A 10 -8.57 -10.19 23.67
CA GLU A 10 -7.35 -9.55 23.15
C GLU A 10 -7.43 -8.02 22.96
N ILE A 11 -8.57 -7.39 23.30
CA ILE A 11 -8.85 -5.98 22.95
C ILE A 11 -8.53 -4.97 24.08
N GLU A 12 -8.36 -5.39 25.33
CA GLU A 12 -8.17 -4.47 26.46
C GLU A 12 -6.72 -3.95 26.62
N ASP A 13 -5.71 -4.68 26.14
CA ASP A 13 -4.30 -4.36 26.41
C ASP A 13 -3.66 -3.27 25.52
N LEU A 14 -4.34 -2.80 24.48
CA LEU A 14 -3.78 -1.80 23.54
C LEU A 14 -4.16 -0.35 23.86
N THR A 15 -4.84 -0.10 24.99
CA THR A 15 -5.38 1.22 25.34
C THR A 15 -4.47 2.06 26.24
N SER A 16 -3.34 1.53 26.70
CA SER A 16 -2.51 2.17 27.74
C SER A 16 -1.27 2.95 27.24
N SER A 17 -0.99 3.01 25.93
CA SER A 17 0.30 3.55 25.45
C SER A 17 0.23 4.47 24.22
N THR A 18 -0.76 5.36 24.12
CA THR A 18 -0.70 6.46 23.13
C THR A 18 -1.05 7.81 23.74
N SER A 19 -0.04 8.50 24.26
CA SER A 19 -0.08 9.94 24.56
C SER A 19 0.70 10.70 23.49
N ASN A 20 0.01 11.63 22.81
CA ASN A 20 0.50 12.85 22.16
C ASN A 20 1.68 12.75 21.19
N TYR A 21 1.46 12.86 19.88
CA TYR A 21 2.42 13.52 18.97
C TYR A 21 1.73 14.19 17.79
N ASP A 22 2.00 15.50 17.68
CA ASP A 22 1.55 16.43 16.64
C ASP A 22 2.11 16.09 15.26
N ALA A 23 1.24 16.13 14.25
CA ALA A 23 1.59 15.95 12.85
C ALA A 23 2.16 17.25 12.26
N SER A 24 3.49 17.38 12.27
CA SER A 24 4.20 18.34 11.43
C SER A 24 4.97 17.60 10.33
N ASN A 25 4.73 18.02 9.09
CA ASN A 25 5.35 17.49 7.88
C ASN A 25 6.87 17.64 7.94
N GLN A 26 7.60 16.54 7.75
CA GLN A 26 8.95 16.58 7.18
C GLN A 26 9.03 15.51 6.08
N GLU A 27 9.17 15.98 4.84
CA GLU A 27 9.70 15.21 3.73
C GLU A 27 11.13 14.80 4.10
N ALA A 28 11.29 13.60 4.64
CA ALA A 28 12.60 13.01 4.82
C ALA A 28 13.01 12.31 3.52
N GLU A 29 14.02 12.85 2.86
CA GLU A 29 14.84 12.08 1.91
C GLU A 29 15.26 10.76 2.59
N PRO A 30 15.04 9.58 1.97
CA PRO A 30 15.46 8.34 2.59
C PRO A 30 16.99 8.31 2.60
N ALA A 31 17.56 8.31 3.81
CA ALA A 31 18.97 8.05 4.03
C ALA A 31 19.35 6.75 3.33
N ALA A 32 20.38 6.81 2.49
CA ALA A 32 20.95 5.68 1.80
C ALA A 32 21.44 4.64 2.81
N ASN A 33 20.62 3.61 3.09
CA ASN A 33 20.93 2.27 3.62
C ASN A 33 19.90 1.70 4.62
N GLU A 34 18.77 2.36 4.89
CA GLU A 34 17.73 1.76 5.72
C GLU A 34 16.86 0.81 4.87
N VAL A 35 16.91 -0.49 5.17
CA VAL A 35 16.09 -1.50 4.47
C VAL A 35 14.62 -1.20 4.75
N VAL A 36 13.84 -0.99 3.69
CA VAL A 36 12.40 -0.73 3.80
C VAL A 36 11.75 -1.87 4.59
N PRO A 37 10.86 -1.59 5.56
CA PRO A 37 10.23 -2.64 6.37
C PRO A 37 9.58 -3.73 5.52
N ALA A 38 8.99 -3.36 4.38
CA ALA A 38 8.42 -4.29 3.41
C ALA A 38 9.37 -5.42 2.95
N CYS A 39 10.68 -5.17 2.98
CA CYS A 39 11.72 -6.09 2.52
C CYS A 39 12.34 -6.94 3.65
N LEU A 40 11.95 -6.71 4.91
CA LEU A 40 12.44 -7.47 6.06
C LEU A 40 11.69 -8.82 6.17
N PRO A 41 12.37 -9.88 6.64
CA PRO A 41 11.72 -11.17 6.89
C PRO A 41 10.70 -11.07 8.02
N THR A 42 9.68 -11.92 7.97
CA THR A 42 8.74 -12.10 9.09
C THR A 42 9.47 -12.58 10.34
N SER A 43 9.10 -12.02 11.49
CA SER A 43 9.59 -12.49 12.80
C SER A 43 9.29 -13.97 13.00
N ASN A 44 10.27 -14.75 13.47
CA ASN A 44 10.09 -16.19 13.71
C ASN A 44 9.33 -16.41 15.03
N PRO A 45 8.19 -17.13 15.02
CA PRO A 45 7.39 -17.40 16.22
C PRO A 45 8.09 -18.27 17.26
N ALA A 46 9.20 -18.93 16.92
CA ALA A 46 9.98 -19.74 17.86
C ALA A 46 10.84 -18.91 18.84
N PHE A 47 11.01 -17.60 18.63
CA PHE A 47 11.78 -16.74 19.53
C PHE A 47 10.96 -16.29 20.75
N TYR A 48 11.62 -16.12 21.90
CA TYR A 48 10.91 -15.69 23.12
C TYR A 48 10.44 -14.23 23.02
N GLU A 49 11.17 -13.36 22.32
CA GLU A 49 10.78 -11.97 22.07
C GLU A 49 9.74 -11.79 20.96
N PHE A 50 9.27 -12.89 20.34
CA PHE A 50 8.36 -12.82 19.20
C PHE A 50 7.17 -11.87 19.40
N PRO A 51 6.41 -11.91 20.52
CA PRO A 51 5.24 -11.05 20.68
C PRO A 51 5.58 -9.55 20.65
N GLN A 52 6.74 -9.17 21.16
CA GLN A 52 7.18 -7.77 21.23
C GLN A 52 7.68 -7.30 19.87
N MET A 53 8.48 -8.14 19.20
CA MET A 53 8.99 -7.87 17.86
C MET A 53 7.86 -7.81 16.84
N PHE A 54 6.91 -8.75 16.89
CA PHE A 54 5.74 -8.80 16.02
C PHE A 54 4.89 -7.54 16.10
N ARG A 55 4.60 -7.05 17.33
CA ARG A 55 3.83 -5.81 17.51
C ARG A 55 4.55 -4.58 16.96
N LYS A 56 5.85 -4.43 17.25
CA LYS A 56 6.65 -3.32 16.71
C LYS A 56 6.68 -3.33 15.18
N ASP A 57 6.83 -4.52 14.62
CA ASP A 57 6.90 -4.75 13.19
C ASP A 57 5.57 -4.41 12.47
N ILE A 58 4.43 -4.75 13.07
CA ILE A 58 3.10 -4.37 12.55
C ILE A 58 2.93 -2.85 12.53
N VAL A 59 3.28 -2.15 13.62
CA VAL A 59 3.18 -0.69 13.69
C VAL A 59 4.01 -0.05 12.57
N LEU A 60 5.23 -0.52 12.38
CA LEU A 60 6.14 -0.04 11.34
C LEU A 60 5.58 -0.28 9.92
N LEU A 61 4.97 -1.44 9.65
CA LEU A 61 4.35 -1.75 8.35
C LEU A 61 3.13 -0.88 8.04
N VAL A 62 2.35 -0.54 9.06
CA VAL A 62 1.18 0.35 8.93
C VAL A 62 1.62 1.76 8.60
N GLU A 63 2.69 2.23 9.25
CA GLU A 63 3.20 3.59 9.08
C GLU A 63 3.95 3.80 7.77
N THR A 64 4.57 2.77 7.19
CA THR A 64 5.44 2.94 6.01
C THR A 64 4.75 2.76 4.65
N CYS A 65 3.44 2.46 4.61
CA CYS A 65 2.72 2.28 3.36
C CYS A 65 2.20 3.61 2.79
N TYR A 66 3.12 4.44 2.28
CA TYR A 66 2.79 5.62 1.51
C TYR A 66 3.25 5.46 0.07
N THR A 67 2.34 5.67 -0.89
CA THR A 67 2.59 6.43 -2.15
C THR A 67 1.34 6.41 -3.04
N TYR A 68 1.32 7.31 -4.03
CA TYR A 68 0.30 7.52 -5.07
C TYR A 68 -0.86 8.46 -4.73
N SER A 69 -0.51 9.72 -4.44
CA SER A 69 -1.35 10.86 -4.82
C SER A 69 -0.85 11.35 -6.18
N LYS A 70 -1.60 11.14 -7.27
CA LYS A 70 -1.44 11.99 -8.46
C LYS A 70 -2.02 13.35 -8.10
N GLY A 71 -1.18 14.39 -8.06
CA GLY A 71 -1.67 15.75 -7.91
C GLY A 71 -2.65 16.04 -9.04
N LYS A 72 -3.91 16.35 -8.71
CA LYS A 72 -4.83 16.89 -9.72
C LYS A 72 -4.38 18.31 -10.07
N SER A 73 -4.69 18.78 -11.28
CA SER A 73 -4.38 20.14 -11.77
C SER A 73 -4.88 21.28 -10.86
N ASN A 74 -5.76 20.96 -9.92
CA ASN A 74 -6.45 21.82 -8.97
C ASN A 74 -5.78 21.86 -7.58
N GLY A 75 -4.57 21.30 -7.40
CA GLY A 75 -3.80 21.36 -6.14
C GLY A 75 -4.30 20.44 -5.01
N SER A 76 -5.44 19.78 -5.20
CA SER A 76 -5.97 18.77 -4.28
C SER A 76 -5.21 17.44 -4.40
N LYS A 77 -4.43 17.08 -3.37
CA LYS A 77 -3.79 15.77 -3.23
C LYS A 77 -4.80 14.75 -2.68
N THR A 78 -5.59 14.11 -3.54
CA THR A 78 -6.43 12.97 -3.14
C THR A 78 -5.65 11.67 -3.27
N CYS A 79 -5.47 10.94 -2.16
CA CYS A 79 -4.88 9.60 -2.20
C CYS A 79 -5.74 8.65 -3.05
N ARG A 80 -5.11 7.85 -3.94
CA ARG A 80 -5.80 6.83 -4.75
C ARG A 80 -6.65 5.88 -3.90
N MET A 81 -6.16 5.55 -2.71
CA MET A 81 -6.83 4.67 -1.73
C MET A 81 -7.86 5.40 -0.87
N ARG A 82 -8.17 6.67 -1.18
CA ARG A 82 -9.13 7.53 -0.44
C ARG A 82 -8.77 7.71 1.03
N MET A 83 -7.48 7.83 1.31
CA MET A 83 -6.97 8.26 2.63
C MET A 83 -6.98 9.81 2.73
N PRO A 84 -7.14 10.37 3.94
CA PRO A 84 -7.42 9.69 5.21
C PRO A 84 -8.87 9.21 5.30
N ARG A 85 -9.10 8.06 5.94
CA ARG A 85 -10.44 7.51 6.19
C ARG A 85 -10.97 7.94 7.56
N THR A 86 -12.30 7.95 7.71
CA THR A 86 -12.98 8.24 8.97
C THR A 86 -12.60 7.24 10.06
N LEU A 87 -12.30 7.72 11.26
CA LEU A 87 -12.05 6.87 12.43
C LEU A 87 -13.35 6.24 12.93
N VAL A 88 -13.27 4.99 13.36
CA VAL A 88 -14.42 4.24 13.85
C VAL A 88 -14.01 3.55 15.15
N LYS A 89 -14.65 3.91 16.26
CA LYS A 89 -14.26 3.41 17.59
C LYS A 89 -14.60 1.94 17.80
N THR A 90 -15.71 1.46 17.24
CA THR A 90 -16.23 0.10 17.47
C THR A 90 -16.79 -0.50 16.18
N TYR A 91 -16.78 -1.83 16.11
CA TYR A 91 -17.46 -2.54 15.03
C TYR A 91 -18.96 -2.26 15.03
N ASN A 92 -19.53 -2.02 13.85
CA ASN A 92 -20.97 -1.77 13.68
C ASN A 92 -21.47 -2.45 12.39
N ILE A 93 -22.71 -2.93 12.43
CA ILE A 93 -23.44 -3.43 11.26
C ILE A 93 -24.67 -2.55 11.11
N ASP A 94 -24.82 -1.92 9.94
CA ASP A 94 -26.04 -1.21 9.59
C ASP A 94 -27.17 -2.24 9.35
N PRO A 95 -28.27 -2.18 10.12
CA PRO A 95 -29.35 -3.15 10.03
C PRO A 95 -30.15 -3.07 8.71
N TYR A 96 -30.12 -1.92 8.01
CA TYR A 96 -30.90 -1.72 6.79
C TYR A 96 -30.10 -2.08 5.54
N THR A 97 -28.82 -1.71 5.50
CA THR A 97 -27.95 -1.99 4.34
C THR A 97 -27.16 -3.29 4.49
N GLY A 98 -27.03 -3.82 5.71
CA GLY A 98 -26.13 -4.93 6.02
C GLY A 98 -24.65 -4.56 5.96
N GLN A 99 -24.32 -3.27 5.78
CA GLN A 99 -22.94 -2.80 5.67
C GLN A 99 -22.22 -2.92 7.01
N ARG A 100 -21.03 -3.53 6.98
CA ARG A 100 -20.20 -3.72 8.17
C ARG A 100 -19.07 -2.72 8.20
N THR A 101 -18.95 -2.00 9.30
CA THR A 101 -17.87 -1.06 9.55
C THR A 101 -16.99 -1.61 10.67
N MET A 102 -15.69 -1.78 10.40
CA MET A 102 -14.73 -2.24 11.38
C MET A 102 -14.14 -1.07 12.18
N ARG A 103 -13.65 -1.36 13.40
CA ARG A 103 -12.89 -0.40 14.20
C ARG A 103 -11.64 0.03 13.45
N ARG A 104 -11.36 1.33 13.44
CA ARG A 104 -10.18 1.94 12.85
C ARG A 104 -9.55 2.90 13.87
N SER A 105 -8.31 2.60 14.26
CA SER A 105 -7.53 3.39 15.22
C SER A 105 -6.79 4.57 14.60
N HIS A 106 -6.43 4.50 13.31
CA HIS A 106 -5.67 5.53 12.61
C HIS A 106 -6.28 5.86 11.23
N PRO A 107 -6.32 7.11 10.75
CA PRO A 107 -6.98 7.44 9.47
C PRO A 107 -6.29 6.84 8.24
N TRP A 108 -5.02 6.46 8.37
CA TRP A 108 -4.19 5.91 7.29
C TRP A 108 -4.05 4.39 7.33
N ILE A 109 -4.68 3.73 8.31
CA ILE A 109 -4.70 2.28 8.39
C ILE A 109 -5.95 1.74 7.67
N ASN A 110 -5.74 0.76 6.80
CA ASN A 110 -6.84 -0.04 6.28
C ASN A 110 -7.30 -1.05 7.35
N ASN A 111 -8.39 -1.75 7.08
CA ASN A 111 -8.74 -2.87 7.93
C ASN A 111 -7.74 -4.00 7.67
N PHE A 112 -7.12 -4.53 8.72
CA PHE A 112 -6.02 -5.49 8.58
C PHE A 112 -6.20 -6.67 9.54
N ASN A 113 -5.44 -7.72 9.28
CA ASN A 113 -5.20 -8.82 10.19
C ASN A 113 -3.70 -8.80 10.51
N GLU A 114 -3.36 -8.83 11.79
CA GLU A 114 -1.98 -8.73 12.28
C GLU A 114 -1.03 -9.82 11.73
N TRP A 115 -1.57 -11.02 11.49
CA TRP A 115 -0.79 -12.14 10.96
C TRP A 115 -0.56 -11.98 9.47
N ILE A 116 -1.62 -11.64 8.73
CA ILE A 116 -1.52 -11.49 7.27
C ILE A 116 -0.70 -10.23 6.94
N ILE A 117 -0.78 -9.14 7.73
CA ILE A 117 0.03 -7.94 7.48
C ILE A 117 1.52 -8.24 7.69
N SER A 118 1.85 -9.04 8.72
CA SER A 118 3.22 -9.50 8.94
C SER A 118 3.67 -10.40 7.78
N ALA A 119 2.85 -11.36 7.36
CA ALA A 119 3.17 -12.27 6.24
C ALA A 119 3.36 -11.54 4.90
N CYS A 120 2.48 -10.59 4.59
CA CYS A 120 2.48 -9.85 3.32
C CYS A 120 3.33 -8.58 3.35
N ARG A 121 3.86 -8.19 4.51
CA ARG A 121 4.71 -7.01 4.70
C ARG A 121 4.16 -5.71 4.11
N SER A 122 2.83 -5.53 4.09
CA SER A 122 2.17 -4.39 3.41
C SER A 122 0.80 -4.05 4.01
N ASN A 123 0.37 -2.78 3.97
CA ASN A 123 -0.91 -2.28 4.51
C ASN A 123 -2.12 -2.81 3.71
N MET A 124 -2.53 -4.04 4.02
CA MET A 124 -3.64 -4.73 3.35
C MET A 124 -4.99 -4.06 3.60
N ASP A 125 -5.94 -4.26 2.70
CA ASP A 125 -7.34 -3.82 2.87
C ASP A 125 -8.30 -5.02 2.92
N ILE A 126 -8.69 -5.43 4.12
CA ILE A 126 -9.67 -6.51 4.35
C ILE A 126 -11.08 -5.91 4.38
N LYS A 127 -11.92 -6.34 3.45
CA LYS A 127 -13.32 -5.92 3.36
C LYS A 127 -14.24 -7.13 3.51
N PHE A 128 -15.23 -7.00 4.39
CA PHE A 128 -16.29 -8.00 4.50
C PHE A 128 -17.30 -7.82 3.36
N ILE A 129 -17.73 -8.93 2.76
CA ILE A 129 -18.73 -8.96 1.69
C ILE A 129 -20.00 -9.56 2.27
N GLY A 130 -20.92 -8.67 2.68
CA GLY A 130 -22.15 -9.06 3.36
C GLY A 130 -23.39 -9.00 2.48
N THR A 131 -23.32 -8.30 1.34
CA THR A 131 -24.47 -8.04 0.47
C THR A 131 -24.24 -8.62 -0.93
N GLY A 132 -25.32 -8.98 -1.62
CA GLY A 132 -25.25 -9.45 -3.01
C GLY A 132 -24.67 -8.39 -3.96
N ASN A 133 -24.92 -7.11 -3.68
CA ASN A 133 -24.35 -6.00 -4.46
C ASN A 133 -22.84 -5.89 -4.29
N ASP A 134 -22.32 -6.01 -3.06
CA ASP A 134 -20.87 -6.01 -2.81
C ASP A 134 -20.21 -7.22 -3.46
N ALA A 135 -20.84 -8.40 -3.39
CA ALA A 135 -20.33 -9.61 -4.03
C ALA A 135 -20.29 -9.47 -5.55
N LYS A 136 -21.36 -8.93 -6.15
CA LYS A 136 -21.41 -8.64 -7.58
C LYS A 136 -20.31 -7.67 -7.99
N ALA A 137 -20.15 -6.56 -7.26
CA ALA A 137 -19.10 -5.58 -7.51
C ALA A 137 -17.69 -6.19 -7.40
N LEU A 138 -17.45 -7.05 -6.41
CA LEU A 138 -16.18 -7.78 -6.29
C LEU A 138 -15.93 -8.66 -7.51
N VAL A 139 -16.92 -9.46 -7.92
CA VAL A 139 -16.76 -10.38 -9.06
C VAL A 139 -16.41 -9.58 -10.32
N TYR A 140 -17.13 -8.49 -10.62
CA TYR A 140 -16.79 -7.63 -11.75
C TYR A 140 -15.38 -7.06 -11.64
N TYR A 141 -14.97 -6.63 -10.45
CA TYR A 141 -13.63 -6.10 -10.23
C TYR A 141 -12.55 -7.16 -10.47
N ILE A 142 -12.72 -8.38 -9.94
CA ILE A 142 -11.76 -9.48 -10.14
C ILE A 142 -11.72 -9.86 -11.61
N THR A 143 -12.89 -10.01 -12.26
CA THR A 143 -12.97 -10.32 -13.69
C THR A 143 -12.28 -9.24 -14.51
N ASP A 144 -12.53 -7.96 -14.25
CA ASP A 144 -11.82 -6.85 -14.91
C ASP A 144 -10.30 -6.95 -14.69
N CYS A 145 -9.85 -7.24 -13.46
CA CYS A 145 -8.43 -7.44 -13.17
C CYS A 145 -7.81 -8.63 -13.91
N VAL A 146 -8.51 -9.75 -14.03
CA VAL A 146 -8.01 -10.98 -14.66
C VAL A 146 -8.10 -10.90 -16.18
N THR A 147 -9.14 -10.26 -16.71
CA THR A 147 -9.37 -10.12 -18.15
C THR A 147 -8.66 -8.92 -18.75
N LYS A 148 -8.06 -8.04 -17.93
CA LYS A 148 -7.09 -7.03 -18.38
C LYS A 148 -5.96 -7.72 -19.13
N SER A 149 -6.00 -7.56 -20.45
CA SER A 149 -4.94 -7.99 -21.34
C SER A 149 -3.63 -7.30 -20.97
N SER A 150 -2.52 -8.04 -21.02
CA SER A 150 -1.20 -7.43 -20.95
C SER A 150 -1.08 -6.35 -22.03
N LEU A 151 -0.40 -5.26 -21.70
CA LEU A 151 -0.19 -4.14 -22.63
C LEU A 151 0.29 -4.70 -23.98
N ALA A 152 -0.36 -4.32 -25.08
CA ALA A 152 -0.02 -4.87 -26.39
C ALA A 152 1.46 -4.60 -26.70
N PHE A 153 2.12 -5.53 -27.39
CA PHE A 153 3.56 -5.44 -27.66
C PHE A 153 3.97 -4.11 -28.33
N TYR A 154 3.11 -3.58 -29.20
CA TYR A 154 3.30 -2.29 -29.85
C TYR A 154 3.34 -1.11 -28.86
N ASP A 155 2.45 -1.10 -27.87
CA ASP A 155 2.40 -0.06 -26.84
C ASP A 155 3.62 -0.13 -25.91
N MET A 156 4.05 -1.33 -25.53
CA MET A 156 5.30 -1.51 -24.77
C MET A 156 6.50 -0.96 -25.54
N PHE A 157 6.58 -1.24 -26.85
CA PHE A 157 7.67 -0.75 -27.68
C PHE A 157 7.69 0.78 -27.77
N ALA A 158 6.52 1.42 -27.97
CA ALA A 158 6.40 2.87 -28.00
C ALA A 158 6.85 3.51 -26.68
N LEU A 159 6.50 2.90 -25.54
CA LEU A 159 6.92 3.37 -24.21
C LEU A 159 8.43 3.22 -23.99
N VAL A 160 9.03 2.12 -24.42
CA VAL A 160 10.49 1.94 -24.35
C VAL A 160 11.19 3.00 -25.19
N GLN A 161 10.70 3.26 -26.40
CA GLN A 161 11.25 4.32 -27.26
C GLN A 161 11.14 5.69 -26.61
N GLN A 162 10.01 5.99 -25.94
CA GLN A 162 9.84 7.23 -25.19
C GLN A 162 10.80 7.32 -23.99
N GLY A 163 11.02 6.21 -23.28
CA GLY A 163 11.98 6.10 -22.19
C GLY A 163 13.41 6.39 -22.65
N ILE A 164 13.81 5.83 -23.80
CA ILE A 164 15.12 6.09 -24.43
C ILE A 164 15.27 7.57 -24.80
N LYS A 165 14.30 8.15 -25.51
CA LYS A 165 14.30 9.59 -25.88
C LYS A 165 14.40 10.50 -24.65
N SER A 166 13.71 10.14 -23.56
CA SER A 166 13.77 10.90 -22.30
C SER A 166 15.16 10.93 -21.66
N ILE A 167 16.01 9.95 -21.94
CA ILE A 167 17.38 9.90 -21.41
C ILE A 167 18.31 10.70 -22.30
N GLU A 168 18.16 10.60 -23.63
CA GLU A 168 18.92 11.40 -24.59
C GLU A 168 18.72 12.90 -24.36
N GLN A 169 17.50 13.33 -24.03
CA GLN A 169 17.20 14.74 -23.70
C GLN A 169 17.83 15.20 -22.37
N HIS A 170 18.02 14.29 -21.41
CA HIS A 170 18.57 14.59 -20.08
C HIS A 170 20.08 14.30 -19.95
N GLN A 171 20.74 13.83 -21.01
CA GLN A 171 22.18 13.52 -21.03
C GLN A 171 23.09 14.74 -20.86
N SER A 172 22.56 15.97 -20.93
CA SER A 172 23.38 17.18 -20.85
C SER A 172 23.77 17.62 -19.42
N LEU A 173 23.38 16.91 -18.36
CA LEU A 173 23.47 17.45 -16.99
C LEU A 173 24.34 16.69 -15.97
N ASN A 174 24.90 15.50 -16.21
CA ASN A 174 25.79 14.86 -15.20
C ASN A 174 26.86 13.94 -15.83
N GLY A 175 28.09 14.43 -15.87
CA GLY A 175 29.23 13.81 -16.57
C GLY A 175 30.16 12.95 -15.72
N THR A 176 29.66 12.01 -14.90
CA THR A 176 30.53 11.10 -14.10
C THR A 176 30.08 9.64 -14.00
N ASP A 177 28.91 9.26 -14.54
CA ASP A 177 28.43 7.87 -14.44
C ASP A 177 29.22 6.90 -15.34
N ASN A 178 29.66 5.78 -14.76
CA ASN A 178 30.22 4.64 -15.48
C ASN A 178 29.18 4.03 -16.44
N ALA A 179 29.62 3.41 -17.53
CA ALA A 179 28.76 2.84 -18.57
C ALA A 179 27.73 1.84 -18.00
N VAL A 180 28.12 1.06 -16.99
CA VAL A 180 27.25 0.10 -16.29
C VAL A 180 26.09 0.82 -15.58
N GLU A 181 26.36 1.93 -14.91
CA GLU A 181 25.33 2.66 -14.15
C GLU A 181 24.37 3.40 -15.09
N LYS A 182 24.86 3.88 -16.23
CA LYS A 182 24.03 4.43 -17.31
C LYS A 182 23.06 3.39 -17.86
N SER A 183 23.56 2.18 -18.16
CA SER A 183 22.72 1.06 -18.63
C SER A 183 21.68 0.66 -17.59
N ARG A 184 22.06 0.60 -16.31
CA ARG A 184 21.13 0.30 -15.20
C ARG A 184 20.02 1.35 -15.09
N LYS A 185 20.35 2.63 -15.16
CA LYS A 185 19.39 3.74 -15.14
C LYS A 185 18.44 3.72 -16.35
N LEU A 186 18.94 3.37 -17.53
CA LEU A 186 18.14 3.20 -18.74
C LEU A 186 17.10 2.10 -18.58
N VAL A 187 17.54 0.89 -18.22
CA VAL A 187 16.63 -0.26 -18.01
C VAL A 187 15.59 0.08 -16.94
N LEU A 188 16.01 0.69 -15.83
CA LEU A 188 15.10 1.06 -14.75
C LEU A 188 14.07 2.11 -15.18
N ARG A 189 14.44 3.09 -16.02
CA ARG A 189 13.50 4.08 -16.56
C ARG A 189 12.50 3.45 -17.53
N CYS A 190 12.95 2.61 -18.46
CA CYS A 190 12.07 1.91 -19.38
C CYS A 190 11.07 1.04 -18.61
N TYR A 191 11.55 0.28 -17.61
CA TYR A 191 10.71 -0.52 -16.74
C TYR A 191 9.68 0.33 -15.99
N LYS A 192 10.11 1.42 -15.34
CA LYS A 192 9.20 2.34 -14.61
C LYS A 192 8.15 2.94 -15.55
N MET A 193 8.51 3.26 -16.79
CA MET A 193 7.58 3.82 -17.76
C MET A 193 6.52 2.79 -18.18
N ILE A 194 6.93 1.56 -18.51
CA ILE A 194 6.01 0.45 -18.81
C ILE A 194 5.09 0.18 -17.62
N ALA A 195 5.65 0.02 -16.42
CA ALA A 195 4.89 -0.25 -15.21
C ALA A 195 3.87 0.87 -14.92
N SER A 196 4.31 2.13 -15.02
CA SER A 196 3.42 3.27 -14.80
C SER A 196 2.26 3.34 -15.79
N HIS A 197 2.47 2.98 -17.06
CA HIS A 197 1.41 2.97 -18.06
C HIS A 197 0.45 1.79 -17.87
N GLN A 198 0.96 0.63 -17.48
CA GLN A 198 0.12 -0.51 -17.09
C GLN A 198 -0.76 -0.17 -15.88
N GLU A 199 -0.24 0.59 -14.92
CA GLU A 199 -1.01 1.02 -13.74
C GLU A 199 -2.06 2.10 -14.05
N VAL A 200 -1.87 2.89 -15.12
CA VAL A 200 -2.70 4.06 -15.46
C VAL A 200 -3.82 3.74 -16.45
N SER A 201 -3.69 2.69 -17.26
CA SER A 201 -4.78 2.19 -18.12
C SER A 201 -5.96 1.59 -17.32
N GLY A 202 -5.94 1.66 -15.99
CA GLY A 202 -6.99 1.20 -15.08
C GLY A 202 -7.91 2.33 -14.58
N VAL A 203 -8.45 3.16 -15.47
CA VAL A 203 -9.55 4.09 -15.19
C VAL A 203 -10.70 3.83 -16.15
#